data_AF-A0A4P7DQ68-F1
#
_entry.id   AF-A0A4P7DQ68-F1
#
_cell.length_a   1.000
_cell.length_b   1.000
_cell.length_c   1.000
_cell.angle_alpha   90.00
_cell.angle_beta   90.00
_cell.angle_gamma   90.00
#
_symmetry.space_group_name_H-M   'P 1'
#
loop_
_entity.id
_entity.type
_entity.pdbx_description
1 polymer ?
#
loop_
_entity_poly.entity_id
_entity_poly.type
_entity_poly.pdbx_seq_one_letter_code
_entity_poly.pdbx_strand_id
1 'polypeptide(L)'
;MKSLFVLIISSFLLSSLSAQTLKDCSSCATKLIQIEQIKDLSIDELRFLANDLFARRGYKFSDSNIDSYYSEKSWYKPVANNNKIIFNTVEKQNIKILQDKTTELKAERDKLINELKVFKAALQSNNKSDLQRKYNFETNDIENRKDIAYLEKTLEQVNLDDINWSKHKGIYEVTVDNGDYVMNYEISIDREKVNIKYANQGGSEYSELVYPNYMITEYTYLWKFEWKNGRLRFVDFIVAG
;
A
#
# COMPACT_ATOMS: atom_id res chain seq x y z
N MET A 1 67.06 -16.83 9.98
CA MET A 1 65.96 -15.84 10.07
C MET A 1 65.77 -15.27 8.67
N LYS A 2 64.67 -15.42 7.92
CA LYS A 2 63.27 -15.74 8.20
C LYS A 2 62.70 -16.49 6.99
N SER A 3 61.92 -17.53 7.25
CA SER A 3 61.10 -18.22 6.24
C SER A 3 59.93 -17.32 5.83
N LEU A 4 59.70 -17.18 4.53
CA LEU A 4 58.55 -16.45 3.97
C LEU A 4 57.37 -17.43 3.84
N PHE A 5 56.44 -17.39 4.78
CA PHE A 5 55.16 -18.10 4.67
C PHE A 5 54.16 -17.21 3.92
N VAL A 6 53.76 -17.61 2.72
CA VAL A 6 52.62 -17.01 2.00
C VAL A 6 51.37 -17.80 2.40
N LEU A 7 50.58 -17.22 3.30
CA LEU A 7 49.27 -17.73 3.71
C LEU A 7 48.23 -17.25 2.69
N ILE A 8 47.83 -18.14 1.77
CA ILE A 8 46.69 -17.91 0.89
C ILE A 8 45.42 -18.19 1.71
N ILE A 9 44.86 -17.14 2.31
CA ILE A 9 43.55 -17.19 2.94
C ILE A 9 42.52 -17.14 1.80
N SER A 10 42.03 -18.31 1.36
CA SER A 10 40.87 -18.38 0.48
C SER A 10 39.64 -17.96 1.30
N SER A 11 39.28 -16.68 1.21
CA SER A 11 37.99 -16.20 1.69
C SER A 11 36.88 -16.87 0.88
N PHE A 12 36.29 -17.93 1.42
CA PHE A 12 34.96 -18.37 1.01
C PHE A 12 33.98 -17.26 1.40
N LEU A 13 33.73 -16.35 0.46
CA LEU A 13 32.60 -15.44 0.53
C LEU A 13 31.33 -16.30 0.45
N LEU A 14 30.77 -16.64 1.61
CA LEU A 14 29.36 -16.99 1.72
C LEU A 14 28.57 -15.73 1.36
N SER A 15 28.46 -15.46 0.07
CA SER A 15 27.45 -14.54 -0.44
C SER A 15 26.11 -15.18 -0.08
N SER A 16 25.41 -14.57 0.86
CA SER A 16 24.00 -14.82 1.04
C SER A 16 23.35 -14.49 -0.30
N LEU A 17 23.07 -15.53 -1.10
CA LEU A 17 22.23 -15.43 -2.28
C LEU A 17 20.83 -15.09 -1.78
N SER A 18 20.57 -13.82 -1.47
CA SER A 18 19.20 -13.34 -1.42
C SER A 18 18.65 -13.56 -2.82
N ALA A 19 17.70 -14.48 -2.95
CA ALA A 19 17.05 -14.72 -4.23
C ALA A 19 16.54 -13.37 -4.76
N GLN A 20 16.97 -13.00 -5.96
CA GLN A 20 16.57 -11.73 -6.57
C GLN A 20 15.05 -11.71 -6.75
N THR A 21 14.43 -10.58 -6.43
CA THR A 21 12.98 -10.37 -6.63
C THR A 21 12.58 -10.71 -8.06
N LEU A 22 11.55 -11.54 -8.21
CA LEU A 22 11.07 -11.99 -9.51
C LEU A 22 10.40 -10.83 -10.26
N LYS A 23 10.85 -10.55 -11.48
CA LYS A 23 10.36 -9.43 -12.30
C LYS A 23 9.40 -9.87 -13.41
N ASP A 24 9.57 -11.08 -13.91
CA ASP A 24 8.74 -11.69 -14.95
C ASP A 24 8.71 -13.22 -14.76
N CYS A 25 7.91 -13.90 -15.57
CA CYS A 25 7.77 -15.35 -15.52
C CYS A 25 8.46 -16.11 -16.66
N SER A 26 9.53 -15.55 -17.23
CA SER A 26 10.32 -16.21 -18.30
C SER A 26 10.87 -17.58 -17.94
N SER A 27 11.12 -17.83 -16.65
CA SER A 27 11.59 -19.12 -16.15
C SER A 27 10.53 -19.93 -15.38
N CYS A 28 9.32 -19.40 -15.20
CA CYS A 28 8.26 -20.03 -14.40
C CYS A 28 7.73 -21.35 -14.99
N ALA A 29 8.05 -21.65 -16.26
CA ALA A 29 7.67 -22.91 -16.90
C ALA A 29 8.49 -24.12 -16.39
N THR A 30 9.70 -23.88 -15.87
CA THR A 30 10.65 -24.93 -15.49
C THR A 30 11.24 -24.76 -14.10
N LYS A 31 11.11 -23.59 -13.48
CA LYS A 31 11.61 -23.29 -12.14
C LYS A 31 10.47 -22.96 -11.19
N LEU A 32 10.52 -23.54 -9.99
CA LEU A 32 9.60 -23.22 -8.92
C LEU A 32 9.95 -21.85 -8.31
N ILE A 33 8.95 -20.99 -8.18
CA ILE A 33 9.06 -19.68 -7.51
C ILE A 33 9.36 -19.92 -6.03
N GLN A 34 10.42 -19.29 -5.52
CA GLN A 34 10.71 -19.28 -4.08
C GLN A 34 10.02 -18.10 -3.41
N ILE A 35 9.59 -18.28 -2.16
CA ILE A 35 8.86 -17.25 -1.39
C ILE A 35 9.69 -15.97 -1.29
N GLU A 36 11.01 -16.08 -1.15
CA GLU A 36 11.94 -14.97 -1.05
C GLU A 36 11.94 -14.07 -2.30
N GLN A 37 11.61 -14.63 -3.47
CA GLN A 37 11.55 -13.88 -4.73
C GLN A 37 10.30 -13.01 -4.83
N ILE A 38 9.27 -13.30 -4.04
CA ILE A 38 7.96 -12.63 -4.11
C ILE A 38 7.54 -11.98 -2.79
N LYS A 39 8.31 -12.15 -1.71
CA LYS A 39 7.95 -11.69 -0.35
C LYS A 39 7.63 -10.19 -0.26
N ASP A 40 8.31 -9.39 -1.08
CA ASP A 40 8.21 -7.93 -1.08
C ASP A 40 7.34 -7.40 -2.21
N LEU A 41 6.72 -8.26 -3.02
CA LEU A 41 5.87 -7.84 -4.14
C LEU A 41 4.49 -7.42 -3.65
N SER A 42 3.94 -6.42 -4.34
CA SER A 42 2.55 -6.00 -4.16
C SER A 42 1.56 -6.94 -4.85
N ILE A 43 0.27 -6.80 -4.52
CA ILE A 43 -0.82 -7.56 -5.17
C ILE A 43 -0.80 -7.40 -6.70
N ASP A 44 -0.55 -6.19 -7.20
CA ASP A 44 -0.56 -5.94 -8.64
C ASP A 44 0.68 -6.52 -9.33
N GLU A 45 1.82 -6.55 -8.65
CA GLU A 45 3.03 -7.21 -9.14
C GLU A 45 2.88 -8.74 -9.15
N LEU A 46 2.23 -9.34 -8.14
CA LEU A 46 1.90 -10.77 -8.13
C LEU A 46 0.91 -11.12 -9.25
N ARG A 47 -0.11 -10.28 -9.46
CA ARG A 47 -1.04 -10.42 -10.59
C ARG A 47 -0.33 -10.30 -11.93
N PHE A 48 0.62 -9.37 -12.04
CA PHE A 48 1.45 -9.25 -13.24
C PHE A 48 2.25 -10.52 -13.50
N LEU A 49 2.90 -11.10 -12.49
CA LEU A 49 3.63 -12.37 -12.64
C LEU A 49 2.72 -13.53 -13.04
N ALA A 50 1.53 -13.60 -12.46
CA ALA A 50 0.53 -14.59 -12.87
C ALA A 50 0.16 -14.38 -14.34
N ASN A 51 -0.25 -13.16 -14.72
CA ASN A 51 -0.58 -12.84 -16.10
C ASN A 51 0.58 -13.14 -17.07
N ASP A 52 1.83 -12.89 -16.69
CA ASP A 52 2.99 -13.20 -17.54
C ASP A 52 3.15 -14.71 -17.76
N LEU A 53 2.91 -15.53 -16.72
CA LEU A 53 2.87 -16.98 -16.82
C LEU A 53 1.74 -17.45 -17.76
N PHE A 54 0.53 -16.89 -17.62
CA PHE A 54 -0.61 -17.18 -18.49
C PHE A 54 -0.34 -16.76 -19.95
N ALA A 55 0.21 -15.57 -20.17
CA ALA A 55 0.57 -15.04 -21.47
C ALA A 55 1.59 -15.92 -22.19
N ARG A 56 2.58 -16.47 -21.47
CA ARG A 56 3.56 -17.42 -22.02
C ARG A 56 2.95 -18.72 -22.52
N ARG A 57 1.74 -19.06 -22.05
CA ARG A 57 0.93 -20.17 -22.58
C ARG A 57 -0.08 -19.74 -23.63
N GLY A 58 -0.02 -18.49 -24.07
CA GLY A 58 -0.90 -17.93 -25.08
C GLY A 58 -2.30 -17.61 -24.55
N TYR A 59 -2.47 -17.41 -23.25
CA TYR A 59 -3.77 -16.98 -22.71
C TYR A 59 -4.20 -15.66 -23.35
N LYS A 60 -5.38 -15.65 -23.97
CA LYS A 60 -5.98 -14.46 -24.55
C LYS A 60 -6.73 -13.68 -23.47
N PHE A 61 -6.32 -12.44 -23.20
CA PHE A 61 -6.93 -11.60 -22.18
C PHE A 61 -8.15 -10.86 -22.71
N SER A 62 -9.18 -10.71 -21.89
CA SER A 62 -10.37 -9.92 -22.21
C SER A 62 -10.22 -8.45 -21.81
N ASP A 63 -9.37 -8.16 -20.83
CA ASP A 63 -8.99 -6.80 -20.45
C ASP A 63 -8.12 -6.21 -21.55
N SER A 64 -8.57 -5.10 -22.13
CA SER A 64 -7.90 -4.47 -23.29
C SER A 64 -6.51 -3.95 -22.97
N ASN A 65 -6.26 -3.50 -21.73
CA ASN A 65 -4.96 -2.97 -21.35
C ASN A 65 -3.94 -4.12 -21.23
N ILE A 66 -4.36 -5.24 -20.63
CA ILE A 66 -3.51 -6.43 -20.49
C ILE A 66 -3.23 -7.06 -21.86
N ASP A 67 -4.26 -7.22 -22.70
CA ASP A 67 -4.10 -7.82 -24.03
C ASP A 67 -3.20 -6.95 -24.93
N SER A 68 -3.37 -5.63 -24.91
CA SER A 68 -2.50 -4.70 -25.66
C SER A 68 -1.05 -4.81 -25.21
N TYR A 69 -0.81 -4.81 -23.89
CA TYR A 69 0.54 -4.95 -23.33
C TYR A 69 1.26 -6.23 -23.79
N TYR A 70 0.57 -7.37 -23.81
CA TYR A 70 1.19 -8.63 -24.26
C TYR A 70 1.27 -8.74 -25.78
N SER A 71 0.34 -8.14 -26.53
CA SER A 71 0.36 -8.13 -28.01
C SER A 71 1.61 -7.45 -28.58
N GLU A 72 2.22 -6.51 -27.85
CA GLU A 72 3.50 -5.91 -28.21
C GLU A 72 4.71 -6.83 -28.01
N LYS A 73 4.55 -7.95 -27.30
CA LYS A 73 5.66 -8.88 -27.01
C LYS A 73 5.81 -9.88 -28.14
N SER A 74 6.98 -9.91 -28.76
CA SER A 74 7.30 -10.82 -29.88
C SER A 74 7.13 -12.31 -29.57
N TRP A 75 7.19 -12.70 -28.29
CA TRP A 75 7.02 -14.08 -27.83
C TRP A 75 5.56 -14.45 -27.51
N TYR A 76 4.64 -13.49 -27.39
CA TYR A 76 3.25 -13.75 -27.07
C TYR A 76 2.48 -14.20 -28.31
N LYS A 77 1.81 -15.35 -28.21
CA LYS A 77 1.02 -15.93 -29.28
C LYS A 77 -0.32 -16.39 -28.69
N PRO A 78 -1.38 -15.55 -28.74
CA PRO A 78 -2.66 -15.88 -28.13
C PRO A 78 -3.29 -17.10 -28.83
N VAL A 79 -3.82 -18.03 -28.03
CA VAL A 79 -4.58 -19.17 -28.55
C VAL A 79 -6.01 -18.74 -28.89
N ALA A 80 -6.66 -19.46 -29.81
CA ALA A 80 -8.05 -19.18 -30.16
C ALA A 80 -9.04 -19.50 -29.02
N ASN A 81 -8.68 -20.43 -28.13
CA ASN A 81 -9.53 -20.86 -27.01
C ASN A 81 -8.69 -21.17 -25.77
N ASN A 82 -8.85 -20.37 -24.71
CA ASN A 82 -8.11 -20.50 -23.45
C ASN A 82 -8.31 -21.86 -22.77
N ASN A 83 -9.43 -22.56 -23.01
CA ASN A 83 -9.68 -23.88 -22.43
C ASN A 83 -8.73 -24.98 -22.93
N LYS A 84 -8.00 -24.71 -24.03
CA LYS A 84 -6.97 -25.62 -24.56
C LYS A 84 -5.61 -25.45 -23.86
N ILE A 85 -5.45 -24.48 -22.98
CA ILE A 85 -4.21 -24.25 -22.25
C ILE A 85 -4.07 -25.31 -21.16
N ILE A 86 -2.95 -26.04 -21.22
CA ILE A 86 -2.59 -27.05 -20.22
C ILE A 86 -1.31 -26.58 -19.53
N PHE A 87 -1.41 -26.29 -18.23
CA PHE A 87 -0.26 -26.00 -17.38
C PHE A 87 0.41 -27.29 -16.93
N ASN A 88 1.74 -27.29 -16.93
CA ASN A 88 2.53 -28.38 -16.38
C ASN A 88 2.52 -28.35 -14.83
N THR A 89 3.12 -29.35 -14.21
CA THR A 89 3.17 -29.46 -12.74
C THR A 89 3.82 -28.25 -12.07
N VAL A 90 4.95 -27.76 -12.60
CA VAL A 90 5.69 -26.62 -12.05
C VAL A 90 4.86 -25.32 -12.17
N GLU A 91 4.20 -25.12 -13.30
CA GLU A 91 3.36 -23.95 -13.53
C GLU A 91 2.14 -23.93 -12.62
N LYS A 92 1.48 -25.08 -12.43
CA LYS A 92 0.36 -25.20 -11.49
C LYS A 92 0.80 -24.83 -10.07
N GLN A 93 1.98 -25.28 -9.65
CA GLN A 93 2.55 -24.92 -8.34
C GLN A 93 2.85 -23.42 -8.26
N ASN A 94 3.47 -22.84 -9.30
CA ASN A 94 3.77 -21.40 -9.35
C ASN A 94 2.51 -20.53 -9.34
N ILE A 95 1.48 -20.89 -10.11
CA ILE A 95 0.18 -20.22 -10.11
C ILE A 95 -0.40 -20.24 -8.69
N LYS A 96 -0.37 -21.40 -8.02
CA LYS A 96 -0.86 -21.53 -6.64
C LYS A 96 -0.09 -20.62 -5.68
N ILE A 97 1.24 -20.61 -5.74
CA ILE A 97 2.09 -19.76 -4.90
C ILE A 97 1.72 -18.27 -5.05
N LEU A 98 1.57 -17.81 -6.30
CA LEU A 98 1.19 -16.42 -6.59
C LEU A 98 -0.23 -16.09 -6.10
N GLN A 99 -1.18 -17.01 -6.27
CA GLN A 99 -2.57 -16.86 -5.83
C GLN A 99 -2.69 -16.83 -4.30
N ASP A 100 -2.01 -17.74 -3.61
CA ASP A 100 -1.99 -17.81 -2.15
C ASP A 100 -1.42 -16.51 -1.56
N LYS A 101 -0.27 -16.05 -2.07
CA LYS A 101 0.34 -14.79 -1.60
C LYS A 101 -0.54 -13.58 -1.90
N THR A 102 -1.19 -13.55 -3.06
CA THR A 102 -2.15 -12.49 -3.40
C THR A 102 -3.32 -12.46 -2.43
N THR A 103 -3.84 -13.63 -2.06
CA THR A 103 -4.96 -13.78 -1.12
C THR A 103 -4.57 -13.35 0.29
N GLU A 104 -3.38 -13.74 0.74
CA GLU A 104 -2.79 -13.30 2.01
C GLU A 104 -2.72 -11.77 2.10
N LEU A 105 -2.12 -11.11 1.10
CA LEU A 105 -1.98 -9.66 1.09
C LEU A 105 -3.33 -8.93 1.04
N LYS A 106 -4.33 -9.49 0.36
CA LYS A 106 -5.70 -8.94 0.34
C LYS A 106 -6.35 -9.04 1.72
N ALA A 107 -6.25 -10.20 2.36
CA ALA A 107 -6.76 -10.38 3.71
C ALA A 107 -6.10 -9.43 4.72
N GLU A 108 -4.80 -9.15 4.58
CA GLU A 108 -4.11 -8.16 5.42
C GLU A 108 -4.60 -6.73 5.17
N ARG A 109 -4.87 -6.34 3.91
CA ARG A 109 -5.52 -5.05 3.61
C ARG A 109 -6.91 -4.97 4.23
N ASP A 110 -7.74 -6.01 4.06
CA ASP A 110 -9.09 -6.03 4.60
C ASP A 110 -9.10 -5.90 6.13
N LYS A 111 -8.16 -6.55 6.82
CA LYS A 111 -7.95 -6.38 8.27
C LYS A 111 -7.61 -4.95 8.63
N LEU A 112 -6.67 -4.32 7.93
CA LEU A 112 -6.31 -2.92 8.18
C LEU A 112 -7.51 -1.98 7.99
N ILE A 113 -8.25 -2.12 6.88
CA ILE A 113 -9.43 -1.30 6.61
C ILE A 113 -10.49 -1.47 7.70
N ASN A 114 -10.76 -2.71 8.10
CA ASN A 114 -11.68 -2.98 9.20
C ASN A 114 -11.20 -2.35 10.51
N GLU A 115 -9.91 -2.44 10.83
CA GLU A 115 -9.35 -1.84 12.04
C GLU A 115 -9.48 -0.30 12.03
N LEU A 116 -9.27 0.34 10.87
CA LEU A 116 -9.48 1.78 10.71
C LEU A 116 -10.94 2.19 10.93
N LYS A 117 -11.90 1.37 10.48
CA LYS A 117 -13.33 1.60 10.75
C LYS A 117 -13.66 1.46 12.23
N VAL A 118 -13.09 0.45 12.91
CA VAL A 118 -13.26 0.28 14.36
C VAL A 118 -12.64 1.44 15.12
N PHE A 119 -11.47 1.92 14.71
CA PHE A 119 -10.83 3.11 15.27
C PHE A 119 -11.72 4.36 15.11
N LYS A 120 -12.24 4.61 13.91
CA LYS A 120 -13.20 5.69 13.63
C LYS A 120 -14.42 5.62 14.56
N ALA A 121 -15.01 4.43 14.71
CA ALA A 121 -16.16 4.24 15.60
C ALA A 121 -15.80 4.47 17.10
N ALA A 122 -14.58 4.11 17.51
CA ALA A 122 -14.09 4.34 18.87
C ALA A 122 -13.90 5.84 19.17
N LEU A 123 -13.45 6.63 18.19
CA LEU A 123 -13.39 8.09 18.29
C LEU A 123 -14.79 8.69 18.46
N GLN A 124 -15.71 8.36 17.54
CA GLN A 124 -17.08 8.90 17.54
C GLN A 124 -17.89 8.56 18.80
N SER A 125 -17.62 7.40 19.41
CA SER A 125 -18.25 6.99 20.67
C SER A 125 -17.51 7.48 21.92
N ASN A 126 -16.44 8.26 21.75
CA ASN A 126 -15.56 8.72 22.82
C ASN A 126 -15.10 7.57 23.75
N ASN A 127 -14.79 6.41 23.15
CA ASN A 127 -14.38 5.22 23.90
C ASN A 127 -12.90 5.31 24.29
N LYS A 128 -12.60 6.19 25.25
CA LYS A 128 -11.24 6.50 25.72
C LYS A 128 -10.44 5.26 26.12
N SER A 129 -11.09 4.26 26.71
CA SER A 129 -10.44 3.02 27.13
C SER A 129 -9.93 2.20 25.94
N ASP A 130 -10.74 2.06 24.89
CA ASP A 130 -10.32 1.35 23.68
C ASP A 130 -9.27 2.13 22.89
N LEU A 131 -9.44 3.45 22.75
CA LEU A 131 -8.46 4.33 22.12
C LEU A 131 -7.07 4.17 22.74
N GLN A 132 -6.99 4.18 24.07
CA GLN A 132 -5.72 3.96 24.76
C GLN A 132 -5.22 2.52 24.63
N ARG A 133 -6.04 1.52 25.00
CA ARG A 133 -5.58 0.13 25.12
C ARG A 133 -5.22 -0.49 23.77
N LYS A 134 -6.07 -0.28 22.76
CA LYS A 134 -5.94 -0.91 21.43
C LYS A 134 -4.96 -0.14 20.55
N TYR A 135 -5.05 1.19 20.55
CA TYR A 135 -4.34 2.04 19.59
C TYR A 135 -3.19 2.82 20.19
N ASN A 136 -2.98 2.81 21.51
CA ASN A 136 -2.02 3.71 22.17
C ASN A 136 -2.33 5.19 21.88
N PHE A 137 -3.61 5.54 21.78
CA PHE A 137 -4.07 6.88 21.43
C PHE A 137 -4.68 7.56 22.65
N GLU A 138 -3.93 8.49 23.24
CA GLU A 138 -4.35 9.24 24.43
C GLU A 138 -5.30 10.39 24.06
N THR A 139 -6.50 10.34 24.63
CA THR A 139 -7.53 11.37 24.43
C THR A 139 -7.90 12.08 25.74
N ASN A 140 -6.90 12.32 26.58
CA ASN A 140 -7.11 13.13 27.79
C ASN A 140 -7.62 14.51 27.38
N ASP A 141 -8.66 14.98 28.07
CA ASP A 141 -9.35 16.25 27.80
C ASP A 141 -9.87 16.41 26.36
N ILE A 142 -10.42 15.33 25.78
CA ILE A 142 -10.96 15.30 24.40
C ILE A 142 -11.86 16.49 24.04
N GLU A 143 -12.66 16.98 25.00
CA GLU A 143 -13.58 18.12 24.81
C GLU A 143 -12.85 19.43 24.45
N ASN A 144 -11.57 19.56 24.83
CA ASN A 144 -10.74 20.74 24.59
C ASN A 144 -9.68 20.54 23.50
N ARG A 145 -9.60 19.33 22.91
CA ARG A 145 -8.57 18.94 21.93
C ARG A 145 -9.06 19.12 20.50
N LYS A 146 -8.84 20.31 19.94
CA LYS A 146 -9.22 20.65 18.55
C LYS A 146 -8.63 19.69 17.51
N ASP A 147 -7.44 19.16 17.76
CA ASP A 147 -6.79 18.18 16.90
C ASP A 147 -7.62 16.88 16.80
N ILE A 148 -8.23 16.40 17.89
CA ILE A 148 -9.05 15.19 17.83
C ILE A 148 -10.32 15.45 16.99
N ALA A 149 -10.94 16.62 17.13
CA ALA A 149 -12.07 17.01 16.28
C ALA A 149 -11.69 17.08 14.78
N TYR A 150 -10.47 17.51 14.46
CA TYR A 150 -9.97 17.51 13.08
C TYR A 150 -9.70 16.10 12.54
N LEU A 151 -9.18 15.19 13.38
CA LEU A 151 -9.03 13.79 13.04
C LEU A 151 -10.38 13.12 12.76
N GLU A 152 -11.37 13.33 13.64
CA GLU A 152 -12.73 12.84 13.47
C GLU A 152 -13.36 13.36 12.18
N LYS A 153 -13.30 14.68 11.95
CA LYS A 153 -13.79 15.31 10.73
C LYS A 153 -13.11 14.73 9.48
N THR A 154 -11.81 14.48 9.52
CA THR A 154 -11.09 13.84 8.40
C THR A 154 -11.63 12.43 8.13
N LEU A 155 -11.77 11.63 9.18
CA LEU A 155 -12.30 10.26 9.08
C LEU A 155 -13.76 10.21 8.62
N GLU A 156 -14.54 11.27 8.85
CA GLU A 156 -15.89 11.42 8.29
C GLU A 156 -15.89 11.71 6.79
N GLN A 157 -14.93 12.49 6.28
CA GLN A 157 -14.84 12.84 4.86
C GLN A 157 -14.24 11.72 4.00
N VAL A 158 -13.33 10.91 4.55
CA VAL A 158 -12.69 9.83 3.78
C VAL A 158 -13.57 8.57 3.72
N ASN A 159 -13.67 7.97 2.54
CA ASN A 159 -14.34 6.69 2.35
C ASN A 159 -13.32 5.54 2.47
N LEU A 160 -13.30 4.89 3.64
CA LEU A 160 -12.37 3.78 3.91
C LEU A 160 -12.60 2.54 3.04
N ASP A 161 -13.78 2.39 2.44
CA ASP A 161 -14.10 1.30 1.51
C ASP A 161 -13.57 1.53 0.10
N ASP A 162 -13.16 2.76 -0.22
CA ASP A 162 -12.75 3.17 -1.58
C ASP A 162 -11.29 3.64 -1.63
N ILE A 163 -10.47 3.19 -0.68
CA ILE A 163 -9.03 3.46 -0.73
C ILE A 163 -8.44 2.86 -2.00
N ASN A 164 -7.91 3.72 -2.86
CA ASN A 164 -7.30 3.30 -4.10
C ASN A 164 -5.86 2.81 -3.84
N TRP A 165 -5.54 1.62 -4.34
CA TRP A 165 -4.24 0.99 -4.12
C TRP A 165 -3.40 0.97 -5.40
N SER A 166 -2.16 1.42 -5.27
CA SER A 166 -1.11 1.27 -6.28
C SER A 166 0.13 0.67 -5.63
N LYS A 167 0.43 -0.58 -5.99
CA LYS A 167 1.49 -1.37 -5.35
C LYS A 167 1.32 -1.45 -3.83
N HIS A 168 2.22 -0.86 -3.05
CA HIS A 168 2.14 -0.82 -1.58
C HIS A 168 1.46 0.42 -1.02
N LYS A 169 1.07 1.36 -1.90
CA LYS A 169 0.50 2.63 -1.50
C LYS A 169 -1.02 2.59 -1.61
N GLY A 170 -1.69 3.05 -0.57
CA GLY A 170 -3.13 3.28 -0.56
C GLY A 170 -3.39 4.77 -0.34
N ILE A 171 -4.38 5.34 -1.02
CA ILE A 171 -4.79 6.72 -0.77
C ILE A 171 -6.29 6.91 -0.98
N TYR A 172 -6.89 7.74 -0.14
CA TYR A 172 -8.17 8.39 -0.39
C TYR A 172 -8.04 9.85 0.04
N GLU A 173 -8.41 10.77 -0.83
CA GLU A 173 -8.21 12.20 -0.64
C GLU A 173 -9.46 12.95 -1.09
N VAL A 174 -9.90 13.91 -0.28
CA VAL A 174 -11.00 14.82 -0.57
C VAL A 174 -10.53 16.24 -0.36
N THR A 175 -10.70 17.06 -1.38
CA THR A 175 -10.52 18.51 -1.28
C THR A 175 -11.89 19.18 -1.35
N VAL A 176 -12.17 20.03 -0.37
CA VAL A 176 -13.41 20.79 -0.26
C VAL A 176 -13.07 22.27 -0.30
N ASP A 177 -13.49 22.93 -1.37
CA ASP A 177 -13.54 24.39 -1.44
C ASP A 177 -14.95 24.84 -1.05
N ASN A 178 -15.06 25.61 0.04
CA ASN A 178 -16.35 26.12 0.52
C ASN A 178 -16.63 27.58 0.12
N GLY A 179 -15.80 28.17 -0.75
CA GLY A 179 -15.87 29.58 -1.16
C GLY A 179 -15.07 30.53 -0.26
N ASP A 180 -14.68 30.09 0.93
CA ASP A 180 -13.79 30.84 1.84
C ASP A 180 -12.39 30.22 1.86
N TYR A 181 -12.33 28.91 2.07
CA TYR A 181 -11.11 28.12 2.28
C TYR A 181 -11.13 26.83 1.47
N VAL A 182 -9.93 26.36 1.13
CA VAL A 182 -9.71 25.04 0.55
C VAL A 182 -9.20 24.10 1.62
N MET A 183 -10.02 23.11 1.99
CA MET A 183 -9.68 22.10 2.99
C MET A 183 -9.33 20.77 2.31
N ASN A 184 -8.35 20.07 2.85
CA ASN A 184 -7.91 18.78 2.36
C ASN A 184 -7.94 17.72 3.47
N TYR A 185 -8.61 16.60 3.17
CA TYR A 185 -8.82 15.45 4.04
C TYR A 185 -8.23 14.23 3.36
N GLU A 186 -7.25 13.59 3.98
CA GLU A 186 -6.57 12.45 3.37
C GLU A 186 -6.34 11.32 4.38
N ILE A 187 -6.47 10.09 3.89
CA ILE A 187 -5.80 8.94 4.47
C ILE A 187 -4.82 8.37 3.42
N SER A 188 -3.57 8.18 3.82
CA SER A 188 -2.54 7.56 2.99
C SER A 188 -1.86 6.42 3.72
N ILE A 189 -1.56 5.36 2.99
CA ILE A 189 -0.97 4.12 3.49
C ILE A 189 0.26 3.82 2.64
N ASP A 190 1.39 3.50 3.26
CA ASP A 190 2.58 2.97 2.59
C ASP A 190 3.15 1.81 3.41
N ARG A 191 2.86 0.58 2.94
CA ARG A 191 3.15 -0.67 3.66
C ARG A 191 2.53 -0.64 5.07
N GLU A 192 3.37 -0.56 6.09
CA GLU A 192 2.98 -0.56 7.51
C GLU A 192 2.63 0.84 8.02
N LYS A 193 2.90 1.91 7.26
CA LYS A 193 2.65 3.28 7.69
C LYS A 193 1.26 3.72 7.26
N VAL A 194 0.51 4.31 8.18
CA VAL A 194 -0.80 4.90 7.91
C VAL A 194 -0.77 6.34 8.40
N ASN A 195 -1.13 7.27 7.53
CA ASN A 195 -1.20 8.70 7.85
C ASN A 195 -2.63 9.18 7.64
N ILE A 196 -3.10 10.04 8.55
CA ILE A 196 -4.36 10.76 8.40
C ILE A 196 -4.03 12.25 8.46
N LYS A 197 -4.51 13.02 7.48
CA LYS A 197 -4.14 14.43 7.29
C LYS A 197 -5.39 15.31 7.24
N TYR A 198 -5.37 16.38 8.03
CA TYR A 198 -6.29 17.50 7.96
C TYR A 198 -5.48 18.75 7.60
N ALA A 199 -5.77 19.39 6.47
CA ALA A 199 -5.02 20.57 6.06
C ALA A 199 -5.94 21.69 5.55
N ASN A 200 -5.62 22.93 5.93
CA ASN A 200 -6.10 24.12 5.24
C ASN A 200 -5.04 24.51 4.21
N GLN A 201 -5.42 24.54 2.94
CA GLN A 201 -4.57 24.84 1.79
C GLN A 201 -4.67 26.29 1.32
N GLY A 202 -5.25 27.17 2.14
CA GLY A 202 -5.39 28.59 1.85
C GLY A 202 -6.82 28.99 1.46
N GLY A 203 -6.92 30.19 0.89
CA GLY A 203 -8.19 30.77 0.45
C GLY A 203 -8.75 30.14 -0.81
N SER A 204 -10.06 30.18 -0.94
CA SER A 204 -10.76 29.79 -2.17
C SER A 204 -10.40 30.73 -3.33
N GLU A 205 -10.35 30.18 -4.55
CA GLU A 205 -10.25 30.98 -5.78
C GLU A 205 -11.54 31.77 -6.07
N TYR A 206 -12.67 31.36 -5.47
CA TYR A 206 -13.98 32.01 -5.61
C TYR A 206 -14.22 33.08 -4.55
N SER A 207 -13.25 33.31 -3.68
CA SER A 207 -13.42 34.21 -2.55
C SER A 207 -13.30 35.67 -3.01
N GLU A 208 -14.41 36.42 -2.92
CA GLU A 208 -14.40 37.89 -3.04
C GLU A 208 -14.02 38.52 -1.68
N LEU A 209 -12.90 38.09 -1.10
CA LEU A 209 -12.50 38.58 0.21
C LEU A 209 -12.15 40.07 0.16
N VAL A 210 -12.66 40.80 1.15
CA VAL A 210 -12.27 42.20 1.41
C VAL A 210 -10.77 42.30 1.77
N TYR A 211 -10.17 41.22 2.28
CA TYR A 211 -8.75 41.10 2.59
C TYR A 211 -8.06 40.08 1.68
N PRO A 212 -6.78 40.26 1.34
CA PRO A 212 -6.10 39.36 0.40
C PRO A 212 -6.02 37.90 0.89
N ASN A 213 -6.25 36.95 -0.04
CA ASN A 213 -6.19 35.50 0.23
C ASN A 213 -4.87 35.03 0.88
N TYR A 214 -3.75 35.72 0.65
CA TYR A 214 -2.45 35.37 1.26
C TYR A 214 -2.40 35.56 2.79
N MET A 215 -3.41 36.20 3.38
CA MET A 215 -3.55 36.34 4.84
C MET A 215 -4.17 35.10 5.49
N ILE A 216 -4.67 34.15 4.69
CA ILE A 216 -5.21 32.88 5.19
C ILE A 216 -4.04 31.97 5.54
N THR A 217 -3.94 31.61 6.82
CA THR A 217 -2.89 30.73 7.31
C THR A 217 -3.15 29.31 6.84
N GLU A 218 -2.23 28.80 6.02
CA GLU A 218 -2.15 27.38 5.72
C GLU A 218 -1.66 26.62 6.95
N TYR A 219 -2.22 25.44 7.18
CA TYR A 219 -1.75 24.58 8.25
C TYR A 219 -2.10 23.12 7.95
N THR A 220 -1.36 22.21 8.54
CA THR A 220 -1.51 20.76 8.38
C THR A 220 -1.39 20.08 9.73
N TYR A 221 -2.34 19.20 10.02
CA TYR A 221 -2.33 18.27 11.13
C TYR A 221 -2.16 16.86 10.55
N LEU A 222 -1.18 16.11 11.05
CA LEU A 222 -0.82 14.79 10.54
C LEU A 222 -0.72 13.79 11.69
N TRP A 223 -1.65 12.83 11.73
CA TRP A 223 -1.58 11.70 12.65
C TRP A 223 -0.93 10.51 11.96
N LYS A 224 0.10 9.96 12.60
CA LYS A 224 0.86 8.82 12.10
C LYS A 224 0.54 7.59 12.92
N PHE A 225 0.26 6.50 12.22
CA PHE A 225 0.02 5.19 12.77
C PHE A 225 0.91 4.15 12.09
N GLU A 226 1.14 3.05 12.80
CA GLU A 226 1.81 1.86 12.28
C GLU A 226 0.84 0.68 12.33
N TRP A 227 0.75 -0.06 11.22
CA TRP A 227 0.03 -1.33 11.08
C TRP A 227 1.03 -2.47 11.08
N LYS A 228 1.05 -3.24 12.18
CA LYS A 228 1.98 -4.35 12.34
C LYS A 228 1.36 -5.47 13.15
N ASN A 229 1.59 -6.71 12.72
CA ASN A 229 1.09 -7.91 13.40
C ASN A 229 -0.42 -7.86 13.70
N GLY A 230 -1.21 -7.36 12.73
CA GLY A 230 -2.66 -7.24 12.88
C GLY A 230 -3.13 -6.15 13.86
N ARG A 231 -2.28 -5.17 14.19
CA ARG A 231 -2.60 -4.09 15.12
C ARG A 231 -2.26 -2.74 14.51
N LEU A 232 -3.21 -1.80 14.62
CA LEU A 232 -2.99 -0.39 14.34
C LEU A 232 -2.56 0.32 15.62
N ARG A 233 -1.45 1.07 15.58
CA ARG A 233 -0.94 1.81 16.74
C ARG A 233 -0.60 3.24 16.35
N PHE A 234 -1.05 4.18 17.14
CA PHE A 234 -0.63 5.57 17.05
C PHE A 234 0.85 5.68 17.40
N VAL A 235 1.58 6.45 16.57
CA VAL A 235 3.02 6.63 16.67
C VAL A 235 3.36 8.08 17.00
N ASP A 236 2.79 9.03 16.26
CA ASP A 236 3.20 10.42 16.32
C ASP A 236 2.12 11.36 15.78
N PHE A 237 2.18 12.62 16.19
CA PHE A 237 1.30 13.69 15.73
C PHE A 237 2.12 14.95 15.44
N ILE A 238 1.96 15.48 14.22
CA ILE A 238 2.71 16.63 13.73
C ILE A 238 1.75 17.74 13.33
N VAL A 239 2.13 18.97 13.68
CA VAL A 239 1.49 20.20 13.20
C VAL A 239 2.52 21.00 12.42
N ALA A 240 2.13 21.48 11.24
CA ALA A 240 2.91 22.39 10.41
C ALA A 240 2.02 23.55 9.96
N GLY A 241 2.57 24.74 9.81
CA GLY A 241 1.89 25.97 9.40
C GLY A 241 2.83 27.16 9.46
#